data_AF-A0A5D0H3Z9-F1
#
_entry.id   AF-A0A5D0H3Z9-F1
#
_cell.length_a   1.000
_cell.length_b   1.000
_cell.length_c   1.000
_cell.angle_alpha   90.00
_cell.angle_beta   90.00
_cell.angle_gamma   90.00
#
_symmetry.space_group_name_H-M   'P 1'
#
loop_
_entity.id
_entity.type
_entity.pdbx_description
1 polymer ?
#
loop_
_entity_poly.entity_id
_entity_poly.type
_entity_poly.pdbx_seq_one_letter_code
_entity_poly.pdbx_strand_id
1 'polypeptide(L)'
;MTVDEWHKHNATQKIYAFVGKKISMESYDPPKKDEYRVNKSGDSVKVKYIKFDQGFKLKYKVIQNIHNEIKTDTIEFIAFDHYGIPPFSKYEHVLLFMTKEKEQFVHCKYQYFGLYKTESGRWAGIYDKSKYRKTRIQPIQIDFLEDVSVTLNDYLKKHRYFLYPKKYFEHFPDKVVTSYGNYVEDLFIIKKEGVLRARGYFE
;
A
#
# COMPACT_ATOMS: atom_id res chain seq x y z
N MET A 1 -4.01 -20.18 12.60
CA MET A 1 -2.63 -19.69 12.48
C MET A 1 -2.32 -18.85 13.71
N THR A 2 -1.30 -19.20 14.47
CA THR A 2 -0.78 -18.42 15.60
C THR A 2 0.05 -17.23 15.10
N VAL A 3 0.38 -16.28 15.97
CA VAL A 3 1.25 -15.13 15.63
C VAL A 3 2.64 -15.60 15.20
N ASP A 4 3.19 -16.62 15.85
CA ASP A 4 4.48 -17.21 15.51
C ASP A 4 4.45 -17.93 14.16
N GLU A 5 3.38 -18.67 13.86
CA GLU A 5 3.17 -19.30 12.56
C GLU A 5 3.08 -18.25 11.44
N TRP A 6 2.43 -17.11 11.72
CA TRP A 6 2.30 -16.02 10.78
C TRP A 6 3.63 -15.30 10.51
N HIS A 7 4.42 -15.03 11.54
CA HIS A 7 5.76 -14.45 11.37
C HIS A 7 6.70 -15.39 10.60
N LYS A 8 6.70 -16.69 10.96
CA LYS A 8 7.48 -17.71 10.24
C LYS A 8 7.06 -17.80 8.77
N HIS A 9 5.76 -17.77 8.49
CA HIS A 9 5.26 -17.75 7.12
C HIS A 9 5.76 -16.52 6.34
N ASN A 10 5.58 -15.31 6.89
CA ASN A 10 5.98 -14.07 6.22
C ASN A 10 7.49 -13.94 6.04
N ALA A 11 8.30 -14.47 6.97
CA ALA A 11 9.76 -14.48 6.84
C ALA A 11 10.25 -15.27 5.61
N THR A 12 9.44 -16.21 5.11
CA THR A 12 9.75 -16.95 3.88
C THR A 12 9.28 -16.26 2.60
N GLN A 13 8.47 -15.21 2.71
CA GLN A 13 7.92 -14.51 1.55
C GLN A 13 8.87 -13.40 1.08
N LYS A 14 9.15 -13.37 -0.23
CA LYS A 14 9.87 -12.25 -0.84
C LYS A 14 8.93 -11.06 -1.02
N ILE A 15 9.35 -9.90 -0.55
CA ILE A 15 8.69 -8.62 -0.85
C ILE A 15 9.18 -8.08 -2.18
N TYR A 16 8.26 -7.71 -3.06
CA TYR A 16 8.55 -6.95 -4.27
C TYR A 16 8.06 -5.52 -4.06
N ALA A 17 8.90 -4.53 -4.34
CA ALA A 17 8.52 -3.12 -4.31
C ALA A 17 8.86 -2.48 -5.65
N PHE A 18 7.89 -1.75 -6.22
CA PHE A 18 8.07 -1.13 -7.54
C PHE A 18 7.20 0.14 -7.67
N VAL A 19 7.68 1.06 -8.50
CA VAL A 19 6.88 2.17 -9.03
C VAL A 19 6.02 1.64 -10.16
N GLY A 20 4.71 1.72 -9.98
CA GLY A 20 3.72 1.26 -10.95
C GLY A 20 2.85 2.39 -11.47
N LYS A 21 2.49 2.33 -12.76
CA LYS A 21 1.41 3.13 -13.35
C LYS A 21 0.17 2.28 -13.55
N LYS A 22 -0.98 2.74 -13.06
CA LYS A 22 -2.26 2.02 -13.20
C LYS A 22 -2.62 1.83 -14.67
N ILE A 23 -2.98 0.60 -15.05
CA ILE A 23 -3.56 0.28 -16.38
C ILE A 23 -5.04 -0.03 -16.22
N SER A 24 -5.40 -0.98 -15.36
CA SER A 24 -6.78 -1.36 -15.11
C SER A 24 -7.01 -1.88 -13.70
N MET A 25 -8.28 -1.89 -13.29
CA MET A 25 -8.76 -2.47 -12.05
C MET A 25 -10.16 -3.01 -12.29
N GLU A 26 -10.41 -4.23 -11.88
CA GLU A 26 -11.71 -4.89 -11.94
C GLU A 26 -12.03 -5.53 -10.59
N SER A 27 -13.32 -5.59 -10.25
CA SER A 27 -13.77 -6.36 -9.09
C SER A 27 -13.46 -7.83 -9.32
N TYR A 28 -12.99 -8.50 -8.27
CA TYR A 28 -12.62 -9.90 -8.30
C TYR A 28 -13.31 -10.62 -7.14
N ASP A 29 -14.15 -11.59 -7.46
CA ASP A 29 -14.74 -12.47 -6.46
C ASP A 29 -13.96 -13.79 -6.40
N PRO A 30 -13.17 -14.07 -5.35
CA PRO A 30 -12.43 -15.32 -5.28
C PRO A 30 -13.40 -16.51 -5.23
N PRO A 31 -13.06 -17.65 -5.85
CA PRO A 31 -13.91 -18.84 -5.81
C PRO A 31 -14.30 -19.19 -4.37
N LYS A 32 -15.58 -19.44 -4.12
CA LYS A 32 -16.05 -19.89 -2.81
C LYS A 32 -15.47 -21.27 -2.57
N LYS A 33 -14.63 -21.42 -1.54
CA LYS A 33 -14.31 -22.74 -1.01
C LYS A 33 -15.32 -23.07 0.08
N ASP A 34 -15.96 -24.22 -0.07
CA ASP A 34 -16.73 -24.79 1.02
C ASP A 34 -15.75 -25.14 2.15
N GLU A 35 -15.92 -24.50 3.30
CA GLU A 35 -15.16 -24.81 4.52
C GLU A 35 -16.08 -25.61 5.44
N TYR A 36 -15.61 -26.76 5.89
CA TYR A 36 -16.29 -27.57 6.90
C TYR A 36 -15.49 -27.50 8.20
N ARG A 37 -16.17 -27.32 9.32
CA ARG A 37 -15.57 -27.38 10.65
C ARG A 37 -16.27 -28.43 11.50
N VAL A 38 -15.51 -29.12 12.32
CA VAL A 38 -16.04 -30.06 13.31
C VAL A 38 -16.52 -29.27 14.53
N ASN A 39 -17.78 -29.43 14.90
CA ASN A 39 -18.34 -28.82 16.10
C ASN A 39 -17.88 -29.59 17.37
N LYS A 40 -18.24 -29.09 18.56
CA LYS A 40 -17.87 -29.75 19.84
C LYS A 40 -18.49 -31.15 20.01
N SER A 41 -19.53 -31.47 19.24
CA SER A 41 -20.22 -32.75 19.23
C SER A 41 -19.62 -33.75 18.24
N GLY A 42 -18.63 -33.35 17.43
CA GLY A 42 -18.00 -34.19 16.42
C GLY A 42 -18.60 -34.10 15.02
N ASP A 43 -19.66 -33.31 14.80
CA ASP A 43 -20.30 -33.19 13.49
C ASP A 43 -19.56 -32.22 12.57
N SER A 44 -19.45 -32.57 11.30
CA SER A 44 -18.97 -31.66 10.25
C SER A 44 -20.07 -30.66 9.87
N VAL A 45 -19.86 -29.38 10.18
CA VAL A 45 -20.77 -28.29 9.84
C VAL A 45 -20.18 -27.47 8.70
N LYS A 46 -20.98 -27.21 7.66
CA LYS A 46 -20.61 -26.28 6.59
C LYS A 46 -20.58 -24.86 7.16
N VAL A 47 -19.42 -24.24 7.16
CA VAL A 47 -19.23 -22.87 7.63
C VAL A 47 -19.46 -21.93 6.46
N LYS A 48 -20.46 -21.05 6.59
CA LYS A 48 -20.67 -19.96 5.64
C LYS A 48 -19.52 -18.97 5.78
N TYR A 49 -18.63 -18.95 4.79
CA TYR A 49 -17.56 -17.97 4.71
C TYR A 49 -18.14 -16.55 4.53
N ILE A 50 -17.97 -15.70 5.54
CA ILE A 50 -18.31 -14.28 5.45
C ILE A 50 -17.10 -13.55 4.88
N LYS A 51 -17.22 -13.08 3.64
CA LYS A 51 -16.20 -12.23 2.99
C LYS A 51 -16.25 -10.85 3.62
N PHE A 52 -15.27 -10.53 4.46
CA PHE A 52 -15.10 -9.18 5.02
C PHE A 52 -14.30 -8.26 4.10
N ASP A 53 -13.60 -8.82 3.11
CA ASP A 53 -12.82 -8.04 2.14
C ASP A 53 -13.41 -8.21 0.73
N GLN A 54 -13.42 -7.12 -0.03
CA GLN A 54 -13.65 -7.13 -1.47
C GLN A 54 -12.33 -7.40 -2.18
N GLY A 55 -12.35 -8.31 -3.15
CA GLY A 55 -11.21 -8.61 -4.01
C GLY A 55 -11.19 -7.74 -5.25
N PHE A 56 -9.99 -7.41 -5.71
CA PHE A 56 -9.77 -6.66 -6.94
C PHE A 56 -8.62 -7.30 -7.72
N LYS A 57 -8.80 -7.47 -9.03
CA LYS A 57 -7.72 -7.81 -9.94
C LYS A 57 -7.24 -6.52 -10.60
N LEU A 58 -5.92 -6.29 -10.55
CA LEU A 58 -5.31 -5.06 -10.99
C LEU A 58 -4.20 -5.34 -11.99
N LYS A 59 -4.05 -4.43 -12.94
CA LYS A 59 -2.95 -4.43 -13.91
C LYS A 59 -2.23 -3.10 -13.87
N TYR A 60 -0.90 -3.15 -13.73
CA TYR A 60 -0.03 -1.98 -13.65
C TYR A 60 1.16 -2.14 -14.59
N LYS A 61 1.62 -1.04 -15.17
CA LYS A 61 2.93 -0.96 -15.84
C LYS A 61 4.01 -0.85 -14.77
N VAL A 62 5.07 -1.66 -14.86
CA VAL A 62 6.26 -1.57 -14.01
C VAL A 62 7.17 -0.49 -14.60
N ILE A 63 7.37 0.60 -13.86
CA ILE A 63 8.22 1.73 -14.28
C ILE A 63 9.63 1.59 -13.71
N GLN A 64 9.72 1.21 -12.44
CA GLN A 64 11.00 1.09 -11.73
C GLN A 64 10.88 0.03 -10.65
N ASN A 65 11.77 -0.97 -10.67
CA ASN A 65 11.93 -1.89 -9.56
C ASN A 65 12.71 -1.19 -8.42
N ILE A 66 12.20 -1.27 -7.18
CA ILE A 66 12.82 -0.69 -5.98
C ILE A 66 13.42 -1.79 -5.10
N HIS A 67 12.74 -2.93 -4.98
CA HIS A 67 13.23 -4.07 -4.22
C HIS A 67 12.71 -5.38 -4.81
N ASN A 68 13.62 -6.31 -5.07
CA ASN A 68 13.41 -7.49 -5.92
C ASN A 68 12.90 -7.13 -7.33
N GLU A 69 13.23 -7.98 -8.30
CA GLU A 69 12.96 -7.67 -9.70
C GLU A 69 11.64 -8.28 -10.18
N ILE A 70 10.76 -7.45 -10.74
CA ILE A 70 9.69 -7.89 -11.64
C ILE A 70 10.23 -7.78 -13.07
N LYS A 71 10.35 -8.92 -13.74
CA LYS A 71 11.02 -9.05 -15.05
C LYS A 71 10.16 -8.64 -16.24
N THR A 72 8.90 -8.31 -15.99
CA THR A 72 7.93 -7.91 -17.02
C THR A 72 7.66 -6.41 -16.92
N ASP A 73 7.30 -5.80 -18.05
CA ASP A 73 6.92 -4.39 -18.13
C ASP A 73 5.53 -4.12 -17.53
N THR A 74 4.76 -5.18 -17.29
CA THR A 74 3.42 -5.16 -16.73
C THR A 74 3.28 -6.26 -15.70
N ILE A 75 2.47 -5.99 -14.68
CA ILE A 75 2.19 -6.92 -13.59
C ILE A 75 0.69 -6.98 -13.34
N GLU A 76 0.17 -8.20 -13.20
CA GLU A 76 -1.18 -8.47 -12.72
C GLU A 76 -1.13 -8.98 -11.29
N PHE A 77 -2.00 -8.46 -10.44
CA PHE A 77 -2.04 -8.83 -9.03
C PHE A 77 -3.42 -8.72 -8.42
N ILE A 78 -3.59 -9.37 -7.26
CA ILE A 78 -4.81 -9.28 -6.47
C ILE A 78 -4.60 -8.36 -5.28
N ALA A 79 -5.57 -7.50 -5.00
CA ALA A 79 -5.65 -6.75 -3.75
C ALA A 79 -6.97 -7.06 -3.05
N PHE A 80 -6.93 -7.01 -1.72
CA PHE A 80 -8.09 -7.17 -0.86
C PHE A 80 -8.24 -5.95 0.03
N ASP A 81 -9.43 -5.38 0.09
CA ASP A 81 -9.71 -4.20 0.90
C ASP A 81 -11.03 -4.34 1.66
N HIS A 82 -11.01 -3.87 2.90
CA HIS A 82 -12.16 -3.98 3.81
C HIS A 82 -13.19 -2.86 3.57
N TYR A 83 -12.74 -1.71 3.09
CA TYR A 83 -13.53 -0.48 2.99
C TYR A 83 -13.91 -0.14 1.55
N GLY A 84 -13.88 -1.13 0.64
CA GLY A 84 -14.29 -0.97 -0.75
C GLY A 84 -13.11 -0.86 -1.71
N ILE A 85 -13.11 0.13 -2.59
CA ILE A 85 -12.06 0.30 -3.60
C ILE A 85 -10.71 0.60 -2.93
N PRO A 86 -9.61 -0.10 -3.29
CA PRO A 86 -8.31 0.12 -2.68
C PRO A 86 -7.85 1.57 -2.82
N PRO A 87 -7.52 2.29 -1.72
CA PRO A 87 -7.23 3.72 -1.75
C PRO A 87 -6.03 4.14 -2.61
N PHE A 88 -5.13 3.21 -2.93
CA PHE A 88 -4.00 3.48 -3.82
C PHE A 88 -4.43 3.60 -5.29
N SER A 89 -5.60 3.06 -5.66
CA SER A 89 -6.08 3.03 -7.05
C SER A 89 -6.51 4.40 -7.58
N LYS A 90 -6.60 5.41 -6.73
CA LYS A 90 -6.89 6.81 -7.08
C LYS A 90 -5.67 7.57 -7.61
N TYR A 91 -4.46 7.04 -7.40
CA TYR A 91 -3.23 7.62 -7.90
C TYR A 91 -2.87 6.98 -9.23
N GLU A 92 -2.43 7.79 -10.18
CA GLU A 92 -1.93 7.28 -11.47
C GLU A 92 -0.65 6.47 -11.26
N HIS A 93 0.26 7.00 -10.43
CA HIS A 93 1.55 6.40 -10.09
C HIS A 93 1.63 6.07 -8.60
N VAL A 94 2.14 4.88 -8.28
CA VAL A 94 2.19 4.36 -6.92
C VAL A 94 3.46 3.59 -6.66
N LEU A 95 3.99 3.69 -5.44
CA LEU A 95 4.91 2.70 -4.91
C LEU A 95 4.07 1.61 -4.26
N LEU A 96 4.11 0.39 -4.81
CA LEU A 96 3.40 -0.77 -4.30
C LEU A 96 4.35 -1.76 -3.67
N PHE A 97 3.83 -2.51 -2.70
CA PHE A 97 4.53 -3.59 -2.01
C PHE A 97 3.71 -4.87 -2.17
N MET A 98 4.36 -5.93 -2.62
CA MET A 98 3.72 -7.17 -3.02
C MET A 98 4.43 -8.36 -2.40
N THR A 99 3.68 -9.42 -2.13
CA THR A 99 4.23 -10.76 -1.97
C THR A 99 3.94 -11.57 -3.22
N LYS A 100 4.71 -12.63 -3.44
CA LYS A 100 4.43 -13.63 -4.48
C LYS A 100 4.04 -14.93 -3.80
N GLU A 101 2.80 -15.35 -3.98
CA GLU A 101 2.29 -16.64 -3.52
C GLU A 101 2.18 -17.59 -4.71
N LYS A 102 3.07 -18.59 -4.77
CA LYS A 102 3.26 -19.43 -5.95
C LYS A 102 3.58 -18.55 -7.18
N GLU A 103 2.66 -18.45 -8.13
CA GLU A 103 2.78 -17.62 -9.33
C GLU A 103 1.92 -16.36 -9.30
N GLN A 104 1.17 -16.11 -8.23
CA GLN A 104 0.26 -14.97 -8.11
C GLN A 104 0.88 -13.88 -7.23
N PHE A 105 0.97 -12.66 -7.74
CA PHE A 105 1.28 -11.49 -6.92
C PHE A 105 0.06 -11.04 -6.13
N VAL A 106 0.28 -10.73 -4.85
CA VAL A 106 -0.75 -10.26 -3.91
C VAL A 106 -0.28 -8.99 -3.23
N HIS A 107 -1.14 -7.98 -3.16
CA HIS A 107 -0.82 -6.70 -2.55
C HIS A 107 -0.68 -6.83 -1.04
N CYS A 108 0.41 -6.29 -0.50
CA CYS A 108 0.57 -6.12 0.93
C CYS A 108 -0.47 -5.09 1.41
N LYS A 109 -1.58 -5.55 1.97
CA LYS A 109 -2.75 -4.72 2.35
C LYS A 109 -2.34 -3.42 3.06
N TYR A 110 -2.83 -2.31 2.52
CA TYR A 110 -2.56 -0.92 2.92
C TYR A 110 -1.11 -0.42 2.80
N GLN A 111 -0.23 -1.19 2.15
CA GLN A 111 1.16 -0.79 1.94
C GLN A 111 1.34 -0.20 0.56
N TYR A 112 1.36 1.14 0.51
CA TYR A 112 1.61 1.89 -0.71
C TYR A 112 2.00 3.34 -0.39
N PHE A 113 2.50 4.05 -1.40
CA PHE A 113 2.52 5.51 -1.47
C PHE A 113 1.97 5.97 -2.82
N GLY A 114 1.16 7.03 -2.81
CA GLY A 114 0.88 7.76 -4.05
C GLY A 114 2.13 8.55 -4.43
N LEU A 115 2.48 8.55 -5.71
CA LEU A 115 3.70 9.16 -6.21
C LEU A 115 3.40 10.28 -7.20
N TYR A 116 4.28 11.27 -7.18
CA TYR A 116 4.29 12.42 -8.05
C TYR A 116 5.67 12.52 -8.70
N LYS A 117 5.68 12.97 -9.94
CA LYS A 117 6.92 13.13 -10.70
C LYS A 117 7.61 14.41 -10.25
N THR A 118 8.93 14.39 -10.16
CA THR A 118 9.75 15.56 -9.83
C THR A 118 10.33 16.18 -11.10
N GLU A 119 10.80 17.42 -11.02
CA GLU A 119 11.47 18.10 -12.14
C GLU A 119 12.69 17.32 -12.63
N SER A 120 13.41 16.64 -11.73
CA SER A 120 14.53 15.74 -12.06
C SER A 120 14.11 14.42 -12.72
N GLY A 121 12.81 14.19 -12.94
CA GLY A 121 12.27 12.97 -13.54
C GLY A 121 12.15 11.78 -12.59
N ARG A 122 12.50 11.95 -11.30
CA ARG A 122 12.36 10.94 -10.25
C ARG A 122 10.91 10.91 -9.71
N TRP A 123 10.65 9.95 -8.83
CA TRP A 123 9.36 9.78 -8.16
C TRP A 123 9.47 10.02 -6.66
N ALA A 124 8.53 10.80 -6.13
CA ALA A 124 8.45 11.09 -4.70
C ALA A 124 7.00 11.03 -4.21
N GLY A 125 6.83 10.70 -2.93
CA GLY A 125 5.56 10.73 -2.24
C GLY A 125 5.54 11.83 -1.19
N ILE A 126 4.36 12.35 -0.89
CA ILE A 126 4.19 13.39 0.14
C ILE A 126 4.39 12.82 1.54
N TYR A 127 4.76 13.70 2.48
CA TYR A 127 4.82 13.34 3.90
C TYR A 127 3.47 12.84 4.42
N ASP A 128 3.47 11.69 5.11
CA ASP A 128 2.30 11.13 5.78
C ASP A 128 2.68 10.71 7.20
N LYS A 129 2.31 11.53 8.19
CA LYS A 129 2.66 11.30 9.59
C LYS A 129 2.29 9.89 10.08
N SER A 130 1.22 9.29 9.57
CA SER A 130 0.79 7.95 9.98
C SER A 130 1.80 6.86 9.58
N LYS A 131 2.48 7.05 8.45
CA LYS A 131 3.47 6.12 7.89
C LYS A 131 4.88 6.35 8.48
N TYR A 132 5.14 7.53 9.04
CA TYR A 132 6.46 7.95 9.54
C TYR A 132 6.63 7.80 11.07
N ARG A 133 5.71 7.13 11.78
CA ARG A 133 5.68 7.08 13.25
C ARG A 133 6.94 6.53 13.94
N LYS A 134 7.80 5.79 13.24
CA LYS A 134 8.99 5.13 13.82
C LYS A 134 10.22 5.18 12.92
N THR A 135 10.33 6.21 12.07
CA THR A 135 11.49 6.37 11.19
C THR A 135 12.34 7.57 11.61
N ARG A 136 13.64 7.49 11.34
CA ARG A 136 14.57 8.63 11.44
C ARG A 136 14.53 9.49 10.18
N ILE A 137 14.02 8.96 9.07
CA ILE A 137 13.90 9.65 7.79
C ILE A 137 12.91 10.81 7.96
N GLN A 138 13.41 12.02 7.71
CA GLN A 138 12.61 13.23 7.70
C GLN A 138 12.17 13.55 6.28
N PRO A 139 10.99 14.16 6.09
CA PRO A 139 10.64 14.72 4.80
C PRO A 139 11.59 15.86 4.44
N ILE A 140 11.99 15.89 3.18
CA ILE A 140 12.81 16.94 2.58
C ILE A 140 11.95 17.76 1.62
N GLN A 141 12.46 18.93 1.22
CA GLN A 141 11.86 19.67 0.13
C GLN A 141 12.08 18.93 -1.19
N ILE A 142 11.03 18.88 -2.02
CA ILE A 142 10.97 18.18 -3.30
C ILE A 142 10.43 19.17 -4.33
N ASP A 143 11.18 19.31 -5.43
CA ASP A 143 10.75 20.06 -6.60
C ASP A 143 9.86 19.15 -7.45
N PHE A 144 8.57 19.11 -7.09
CA PHE A 144 7.56 18.39 -7.86
C PHE A 144 7.35 19.07 -9.20
N LEU A 145 7.15 18.26 -10.25
CA LEU A 145 6.91 18.76 -11.60
C LEU A 145 5.58 19.53 -11.70
N GLU A 146 4.61 19.16 -10.87
CA GLU A 146 3.31 19.80 -10.75
C GLU A 146 2.99 20.04 -9.27
N ASP A 147 2.15 21.05 -8.99
CA ASP A 147 1.68 21.34 -7.64
C ASP A 147 0.97 20.12 -7.02
N VAL A 148 1.53 19.62 -5.93
CA VAL A 148 0.95 18.48 -5.22
C VAL A 148 -0.01 18.96 -4.14
N SER A 149 -1.28 18.60 -4.31
CA SER A 149 -2.33 18.95 -3.35
C SER A 149 -3.17 17.75 -2.92
N VAL A 150 -3.77 17.87 -1.72
CA VAL A 150 -4.73 16.90 -1.20
C VAL A 150 -6.02 17.62 -0.86
N THR A 151 -7.10 17.27 -1.58
CA THR A 151 -8.46 17.73 -1.25
C THR A 151 -8.91 17.14 0.09
N LEU A 152 -9.45 18.00 0.95
CA LEU A 152 -9.92 17.65 2.27
C LEU A 152 -11.43 17.39 2.25
N ASN A 153 -11.82 16.14 2.49
CA ASN A 153 -13.19 15.83 2.90
C ASN A 153 -13.41 16.20 4.38
N ASP A 154 -14.64 16.06 4.88
CA ASP A 154 -15.00 16.50 6.25
C ASP A 154 -14.16 15.80 7.33
N TYR A 155 -13.86 14.51 7.15
CA TYR A 155 -12.97 13.78 8.05
C TYR A 155 -11.55 14.37 8.06
N LEU A 156 -10.99 14.63 6.89
CA LEU A 156 -9.65 15.20 6.76
C LEU A 156 -9.60 16.64 7.28
N LYS A 157 -10.63 17.46 7.04
CA LYS A 157 -10.74 18.82 7.60
C LYS A 157 -10.65 18.81 9.13
N LYS A 158 -11.37 17.90 9.79
CA LYS A 158 -11.36 17.75 11.26
C LYS A 158 -9.97 17.36 11.80
N HIS A 159 -9.18 16.61 11.05
CA HIS A 159 -7.87 16.09 11.49
C HIS A 159 -6.67 16.74 10.79
N ARG A 160 -6.88 17.81 10.02
CA ARG A 160 -5.89 18.32 9.05
C ARG A 160 -4.56 18.69 9.70
N TYR A 161 -4.56 19.34 10.87
CA TYR A 161 -3.31 19.77 11.50
C TYR A 161 -2.52 18.61 12.11
N PHE A 162 -3.19 17.49 12.39
CA PHE A 162 -2.52 16.27 12.83
C PHE A 162 -1.94 15.48 11.66
N LEU A 163 -2.73 15.31 10.59
CA LEU A 163 -2.34 14.53 9.41
C LEU A 163 -1.38 15.29 8.48
N TYR A 164 -1.54 16.61 8.38
CA TYR A 164 -0.81 17.53 7.52
C TYR A 164 -0.22 18.68 8.37
N PRO A 165 0.86 18.46 9.13
CA PRO A 165 1.44 19.49 9.99
C PRO A 165 1.89 20.72 9.19
N LYS A 166 1.62 21.93 9.71
CA LYS A 166 1.95 23.22 9.06
C LYS A 166 3.42 23.38 8.67
N LYS A 167 4.32 22.66 9.35
CA LYS A 167 5.76 22.64 9.00
C LYS A 167 6.02 22.13 7.57
N TYR A 168 5.15 21.26 7.06
CA TYR A 168 5.33 20.58 5.78
C TYR A 168 4.21 20.86 4.78
N PHE A 169 3.15 21.54 5.20
CA PHE A 169 1.94 21.75 4.41
C PHE A 169 1.43 23.17 4.55
N GLU A 170 1.06 23.76 3.43
CA GLU A 170 0.24 24.97 3.37
C GLU A 170 -1.24 24.58 3.40
N HIS A 171 -2.05 25.31 4.17
CA HIS A 171 -3.46 24.98 4.43
C HIS A 171 -4.40 25.99 3.76
N PHE A 172 -5.32 25.46 2.95
CA PHE A 172 -6.43 26.18 2.35
C PHE A 172 -7.76 25.67 2.93
N PRO A 173 -8.92 26.31 2.64
CA PRO A 173 -10.22 25.88 3.17
C PRO A 173 -10.60 24.43 2.82
N ASP A 174 -10.29 23.99 1.60
CA ASP A 174 -10.72 22.71 1.02
C ASP A 174 -9.57 21.80 0.59
N LYS A 175 -8.31 22.26 0.70
CA LYS A 175 -7.13 21.48 0.34
C LYS A 175 -5.91 21.81 1.21
N VAL A 176 -4.92 20.94 1.16
CA VAL A 176 -3.53 21.26 1.57
C VAL A 176 -2.60 21.11 0.38
N VAL A 177 -1.53 21.90 0.35
CA VAL A 177 -0.49 21.88 -0.69
C VAL A 177 0.85 21.60 -0.02
N THR A 178 1.75 20.89 -0.70
CA THR A 178 3.07 20.58 -0.16
C THR A 178 4.14 20.47 -1.24
N SER A 179 5.33 20.95 -0.88
CA SER A 179 6.60 20.65 -1.55
C SER A 179 7.49 19.75 -0.69
N TYR A 180 6.93 19.05 0.31
CA TYR A 180 7.69 18.19 1.22
C TYR A 180 7.32 16.71 1.08
N GLY A 181 8.33 15.87 1.04
CA GLY A 181 8.17 14.44 0.86
C GLY A 181 9.48 13.68 0.91
N ASN A 182 9.47 12.49 0.33
CA ASN A 182 10.67 11.67 0.16
C ASN A 182 10.61 10.93 -1.18
N TYR A 183 11.79 10.67 -1.73
CA TYR A 183 11.93 9.83 -2.92
C TYR A 183 11.63 8.36 -2.61
N VAL A 184 11.31 7.59 -3.65
CA VAL A 184 10.88 6.19 -3.53
C VAL A 184 11.85 5.28 -2.76
N GLU A 185 13.16 5.57 -2.80
CA GLU A 185 14.16 4.82 -2.05
C GLU A 185 13.95 4.96 -0.53
N ASP A 186 13.80 6.19 -0.04
CA ASP A 186 13.50 6.48 1.36
C ASP A 186 12.14 5.93 1.78
N LEU A 187 11.13 6.08 0.92
CA LEU A 187 9.78 5.57 1.18
C LEU A 187 9.78 4.03 1.35
N PHE A 188 10.61 3.32 0.58
CA PHE A 188 10.82 1.90 0.76
C PHE A 188 11.44 1.60 2.12
N ILE A 189 12.49 2.31 2.53
CA ILE A 189 13.13 2.13 3.84
C ILE A 189 12.14 2.37 4.98
N ILE A 190 11.31 3.41 4.91
CA ILE A 190 10.26 3.68 5.91
C ILE A 190 9.33 2.48 6.10
N LYS A 191 8.93 1.81 5.01
CA LYS A 191 8.07 0.63 5.08
C LYS A 191 8.84 -0.61 5.52
N LYS A 192 10.05 -0.81 5.00
CA LYS A 192 10.95 -1.92 5.34
C LYS A 192 11.18 -1.96 6.84
N GLU A 193 11.71 -0.88 7.42
CA GLU A 193 12.05 -0.79 8.84
C GLU A 193 10.82 -0.65 9.75
N GLY A 194 9.71 -0.17 9.21
CA GLY A 194 8.45 0.00 9.94
C GLY A 194 7.56 -1.24 9.87
N VAL A 195 6.45 -1.08 9.16
CA VAL A 195 5.36 -2.06 9.14
C VAL A 195 5.73 -3.38 8.49
N LEU A 196 6.62 -3.42 7.50
CA LEU A 196 6.99 -4.68 6.85
C LEU A 196 7.85 -5.55 7.78
N ARG A 197 8.82 -4.97 8.47
CA ARG A 197 9.57 -5.64 9.55
C ARG A 197 8.65 -6.07 10.69
N ALA A 198 7.76 -5.18 11.15
CA ALA A 198 6.78 -5.54 12.19
C ALA A 198 5.83 -6.67 11.76
N ARG A 199 5.68 -6.92 10.46
CA ARG A 199 4.92 -8.05 9.89
C ARG A 199 5.77 -9.30 9.64
N GLY A 200 7.06 -9.27 9.95
CA GLY A 200 7.99 -10.40 9.79
C GLY A 200 8.53 -10.58 8.36
N TYR A 201 8.37 -9.60 7.47
CA TYR A 201 8.94 -9.69 6.10
C TYR A 201 10.42 -9.37 6.02
N PHE A 202 10.98 -8.74 7.06
CA PHE A 202 12.38 -8.37 7.17
C PHE A 202 12.82 -8.58 8.62
N GLU A 203 14.10 -8.89 8.82
CA GLU A 203 14.74 -9.01 10.14
C GLU A 203 14.99 -7.65 10.80
#